data_AF-A0AAV9WG88-F1
#
_entry.id   AF-A0AAV9WG88-F1
#
_cell.length_a   1.000
_cell.length_b   1.000
_cell.length_c   1.000
_cell.angle_alpha   90.00
_cell.angle_beta   90.00
_cell.angle_gamma   90.00
#
_symmetry.space_group_name_H-M   'P 1'
#
loop_
_entity.id
_entity.type
_entity.pdbx_description
1 polymer ?
#
loop_
_entity_poly.entity_id
_entity_poly.type
_entity_poly.pdbx_seq_one_letter_code
_entity_poly.pdbx_strand_id
1 'polypeptide(L)'
;MLPQSFPQSPHHSIVSIGMSWNIAGPEPPRIPKPSRDSKSGEQFGIELIHKQFKIPYYGQMTGNWQNIKFKTIIMVLKRLCEPAVEGETLISSWRLEAHSEEIIIRIYNTFRSIIQADSELGDDFYQVLEAMMKSTEEDKWLFFWIVNQIRDKWRRRRSTAGVDSGKDAAGQHATKRTERRGFGIRDLLNPIDQ
;
A
#
# COMPACT_ATOMS: atom_id res chain seq x y z
N MET A 1 -52.90 20.18 20.82
CA MET A 1 -51.98 20.09 19.67
C MET A 1 -50.80 21.00 19.92
N LEU A 2 -49.63 20.44 20.21
CA LEU A 2 -48.28 21.04 20.10
C LEU A 2 -47.28 19.86 20.07
N PRO A 3 -46.22 19.89 19.24
CA PRO A 3 -45.48 18.70 18.85
C PRO A 3 -44.37 18.32 19.84
N GLN A 4 -44.14 17.00 19.95
CA GLN A 4 -43.04 16.38 20.68
C GLN A 4 -41.68 16.77 20.07
N SER A 5 -40.77 17.25 20.92
CA SER A 5 -39.36 17.44 20.62
C SER A 5 -38.63 16.08 20.62
N PHE A 6 -38.04 15.73 19.48
CA PHE A 6 -37.12 14.60 19.37
C PHE A 6 -35.81 14.90 20.10
N PRO A 7 -35.21 13.96 20.84
CA PRO A 7 -33.85 14.12 21.32
C PRO A 7 -32.88 14.06 20.13
N GLN A 8 -32.07 15.11 19.98
CA GLN A 8 -30.96 15.16 19.04
C GLN A 8 -29.95 14.05 19.37
N SER A 9 -29.65 13.21 18.38
CA SER A 9 -28.53 12.27 18.45
C SER A 9 -27.23 13.03 18.73
N PRO A 10 -26.35 12.52 19.61
CA PRO A 10 -25.05 13.13 19.82
C PRO A 10 -24.23 13.01 18.54
N HIS A 11 -23.75 14.16 18.07
CA HIS A 11 -22.68 14.24 17.09
C HIS A 11 -21.52 13.36 17.57
N HIS A 12 -21.27 12.26 16.88
CA HIS A 12 -19.99 11.55 17.00
C HIS A 12 -18.92 12.50 16.45
N SER A 13 -18.27 13.23 17.35
CA SER A 13 -16.97 13.80 17.08
C SER A 13 -16.05 12.63 16.73
N ILE A 14 -15.76 12.47 15.44
CA ILE A 14 -14.65 11.64 15.00
C ILE A 14 -13.41 12.33 15.57
N VAL A 15 -12.95 11.81 16.69
CA VAL A 15 -11.64 12.15 17.24
C VAL A 15 -10.65 11.70 16.18
N SER A 16 -10.12 12.63 15.41
CA SER A 16 -8.90 12.43 14.65
C SER A 16 -7.81 12.10 15.66
N ILE A 17 -7.63 10.81 15.96
CA ILE A 17 -6.50 10.33 16.74
C ILE A 17 -5.27 10.56 15.86
N GLY A 18 -4.64 11.71 16.06
CA GLY A 18 -3.37 12.06 15.44
C GLY A 18 -2.28 11.13 15.95
N MET A 19 -2.18 9.94 15.38
CA MET A 19 -1.02 9.07 15.57
C MET A 19 0.11 9.63 14.71
N SER A 20 0.97 10.45 15.30
CA SER A 20 2.17 10.99 14.65
C SER A 20 3.13 9.85 14.27
N TRP A 21 3.73 9.92 13.09
CA TRP A 21 4.90 9.11 12.71
C TRP A 21 6.12 9.64 13.50
N ASN A 22 6.64 8.85 14.43
CA ASN A 22 7.76 9.22 15.29
C ASN A 22 9.08 8.86 14.60
N ILE A 23 9.50 9.71 13.66
CA ILE A 23 10.79 9.56 12.98
C ILE A 23 11.87 10.19 13.86
N ALA A 24 12.90 9.42 14.21
CA ALA A 24 14.13 9.95 14.78
C ALA A 24 14.96 10.61 13.67
N GLY A 25 14.69 11.88 13.34
CA GLY A 25 15.40 12.59 12.27
C GLY A 25 14.69 13.86 11.80
N PRO A 26 15.29 14.58 10.83
CA PRO A 26 14.64 15.74 10.21
C PRO A 26 13.32 15.33 9.57
N GLU A 27 12.31 16.19 9.72
CA GLU A 27 10.97 15.93 9.21
C GLU A 27 11.00 15.75 7.68
N PRO A 28 10.39 14.67 7.15
CA PRO A 28 10.39 14.42 5.72
C PRO A 28 9.59 15.50 4.97
N PRO A 29 10.11 16.02 3.85
CA PRO A 29 9.44 17.08 3.11
C PRO A 29 8.14 16.57 2.48
N ARG A 30 7.13 17.44 2.35
CA ARG A 30 5.91 17.09 1.61
C ARG A 30 6.26 16.75 0.16
N ILE A 31 5.70 15.65 -0.32
CA ILE A 31 5.79 15.21 -1.70
C ILE A 31 4.39 15.21 -2.31
N PRO A 32 4.11 16.11 -3.28
CA PRO A 32 2.82 16.14 -3.94
C PRO A 32 2.60 14.92 -4.84
N LYS A 33 1.33 14.61 -5.11
CA LYS A 33 0.96 13.59 -6.09
C LYS A 33 1.56 13.96 -7.45
N PRO A 34 2.23 13.03 -8.15
CA PRO A 34 2.78 13.30 -9.47
C PRO A 34 1.66 13.75 -10.42
N SER A 35 1.85 14.90 -11.05
CA SER A 35 0.95 15.36 -12.10
C SER A 35 1.14 14.47 -13.32
N ARG A 36 0.04 13.94 -13.88
CA ARG A 36 0.10 13.30 -15.19
C ARG A 36 0.27 14.41 -16.21
N ASP A 37 1.44 14.45 -16.85
CA ASP A 37 1.57 15.28 -18.04
C ASP A 37 0.70 14.64 -19.12
N SER A 38 -0.43 15.28 -19.46
CA SER A 38 -1.39 14.77 -20.44
C SER A 38 -0.78 14.59 -21.83
N LYS A 39 0.41 15.15 -22.06
CA LYS A 39 1.19 15.04 -23.30
C LYS A 39 2.14 13.85 -23.35
N SER A 40 2.59 13.30 -22.22
CA SER A 40 3.63 12.27 -22.21
C SER A 40 3.09 10.85 -22.36
N GLY A 41 1.77 10.64 -22.16
CA GLY A 41 1.18 9.31 -22.10
C GLY A 41 1.79 8.41 -21.02
N GLU A 42 2.64 8.95 -20.14
CA GLU A 42 3.39 8.20 -19.14
C GLU A 42 2.37 7.66 -18.14
N GLN A 43 2.20 6.33 -18.15
CA GLN A 43 1.34 5.66 -17.19
C GLN A 43 1.84 6.01 -15.78
N PHE A 44 0.91 6.18 -14.85
CA PHE A 44 1.22 6.45 -13.44
C PHE A 44 1.82 5.19 -12.78
N GLY A 45 3.08 4.93 -13.11
CA GLY A 45 3.85 3.74 -12.79
C GLY A 45 5.02 4.02 -11.86
N ILE A 46 5.79 2.98 -11.56
CA ILE A 46 6.88 3.01 -10.59
C ILE A 46 7.92 4.09 -10.92
N GLU A 47 8.24 4.29 -12.19
CA GLU A 47 9.25 5.28 -12.61
C GLU A 47 8.82 6.73 -12.33
N LEU A 48 7.55 7.07 -12.58
CA LEU A 48 7.04 8.41 -12.31
C LEU A 48 7.03 8.70 -10.81
N ILE A 49 6.65 7.69 -10.00
CA ILE A 49 6.69 7.80 -8.54
C ILE A 49 8.14 7.92 -8.07
N HIS A 50 9.05 7.11 -8.60
CA HIS A 50 10.47 7.18 -8.25
C HIS A 50 11.05 8.59 -8.53
N LYS A 51 10.76 9.18 -9.70
CA LYS A 51 11.15 10.57 -10.01
C LYS A 51 10.70 11.55 -8.94
N GLN A 52 9.49 11.38 -8.40
CA GLN A 52 8.93 12.25 -7.38
C GLN A 52 9.67 12.16 -6.03
N PHE A 53 10.28 11.01 -5.73
CA PHE A 53 11.12 10.79 -4.54
C PHE A 53 12.62 11.03 -4.79
N LYS A 54 13.05 11.37 -6.01
CA LYS A 54 14.44 11.77 -6.32
C LYS A 54 14.75 13.19 -5.86
N ILE A 55 14.69 13.40 -4.55
CA ILE A 55 15.03 14.66 -3.88
C ILE A 55 16.16 14.44 -2.88
N PRO A 56 16.90 15.51 -2.48
CA PRO A 56 18.08 15.38 -1.62
C PRO A 56 17.84 14.61 -0.32
N TYR A 57 16.66 14.81 0.30
CA TYR A 57 16.28 14.12 1.54
C TYR A 57 16.38 12.59 1.41
N TYR A 58 15.69 12.00 0.44
CA TYR A 58 15.73 10.55 0.21
C TYR A 58 17.05 10.09 -0.38
N GLY A 59 17.74 10.95 -1.13
CA GLY A 59 19.10 10.68 -1.61
C GLY A 59 20.07 10.43 -0.46
N GLN A 60 19.99 11.23 0.62
CA GLN A 60 20.82 11.04 1.81
C GLN A 60 20.46 9.75 2.56
N MET A 61 19.17 9.49 2.80
CA MET A 61 18.73 8.30 3.54
C MET A 61 19.04 6.97 2.83
N THR A 62 18.99 6.97 1.50
CA THR A 62 19.07 5.72 0.70
C THR A 62 20.41 5.53 0.00
N GLY A 63 21.34 6.46 0.18
CA GLY A 63 22.59 6.50 -0.60
C GLY A 63 22.31 6.67 -2.09
N ASN A 64 21.45 7.62 -2.46
CA ASN A 64 20.95 7.81 -3.84
C ASN A 64 20.31 6.55 -4.42
N TRP A 65 19.54 5.84 -3.61
CA TRP A 65 18.91 4.56 -3.94
C TRP A 65 19.92 3.44 -4.26
N GLN A 66 21.17 3.57 -3.83
CA GLN A 66 22.18 2.52 -3.98
C GLN A 66 22.02 1.45 -2.89
N ASN A 67 21.85 1.87 -1.64
CA ASN A 67 21.72 0.99 -0.48
C ASN A 67 20.33 0.36 -0.41
N ILE A 68 19.30 1.17 -0.69
CA ILE A 68 17.91 0.74 -0.69
C ILE A 68 17.33 1.01 -2.07
N LYS A 69 16.99 -0.05 -2.81
CA LYS A 69 16.39 0.10 -4.14
C LYS A 69 14.93 0.54 -4.00
N PHE A 70 14.55 1.59 -4.75
CA PHE A 70 13.16 2.08 -4.79
C PHE A 70 12.15 0.98 -5.12
N LYS A 71 12.49 0.09 -6.07
CA LYS A 71 11.65 -1.05 -6.45
C LYS A 71 11.39 -2.00 -5.27
N THR A 72 12.41 -2.24 -4.44
CA THR A 72 12.30 -3.08 -3.24
C THR A 72 11.36 -2.45 -2.21
N ILE A 73 11.48 -1.14 -1.98
CA ILE A 73 10.53 -0.38 -1.13
C ILE A 73 9.09 -0.58 -1.61
N ILE A 74 8.83 -0.39 -2.90
CA ILE A 74 7.49 -0.55 -3.46
C ILE A 74 6.97 -1.98 -3.31
N MET A 75 7.85 -2.99 -3.43
CA MET A 75 7.49 -4.39 -3.19
C MET A 75 7.10 -4.64 -1.73
N VAL A 76 7.88 -4.12 -0.78
CA VAL A 76 7.60 -4.24 0.66
C VAL A 76 6.30 -3.51 1.00
N LEU A 77 6.11 -2.27 0.54
CA LEU A 77 4.86 -1.53 0.72
C LEU A 77 3.64 -2.32 0.24
N LYS A 78 3.72 -2.95 -0.94
CA LYS A 78 2.66 -3.81 -1.46
C LYS A 78 2.43 -5.04 -0.58
N ARG A 79 3.50 -5.72 -0.13
CA ARG A 79 3.43 -6.89 0.77
C ARG A 79 2.71 -6.53 2.07
N LEU A 80 3.09 -5.42 2.70
CA LEU A 80 2.55 -4.97 3.98
C LEU A 80 1.12 -4.44 3.86
N CYS A 81 0.77 -3.85 2.72
CA CYS A 81 -0.56 -3.31 2.48
C CYS A 81 -1.57 -4.40 2.08
N GLU A 82 -1.14 -5.49 1.41
CA GLU A 82 -2.00 -6.59 0.97
C GLU A 82 -2.92 -7.13 2.09
N PRO A 83 -2.43 -7.51 3.28
CA PRO A 83 -3.30 -8.00 4.36
C PRO A 83 -4.26 -6.93 4.91
N ALA A 84 -3.86 -5.65 4.93
CA ALA A 84 -4.74 -4.56 5.37
C ALA A 84 -5.93 -4.36 4.42
N VAL A 85 -5.72 -4.60 3.12
CA VAL A 85 -6.78 -4.54 2.10
C VAL A 85 -7.64 -5.82 2.11
N GLU A 86 -7.05 -7.00 2.36
CA GLU A 86 -7.77 -8.28 2.43
C GLU A 86 -8.77 -8.34 3.59
N GLY A 87 -8.42 -7.75 4.74
CA GLY A 87 -9.30 -7.69 5.91
C GLY A 87 -10.59 -6.92 5.68
N GLU A 88 -10.62 -6.02 4.68
CA GLU A 88 -11.79 -5.23 4.31
C GLU A 88 -12.41 -5.78 3.02
N THR A 89 -13.17 -6.88 3.17
CA THR A 89 -13.89 -7.58 2.09
C THR A 89 -14.89 -6.69 1.32
N LEU A 90 -15.18 -5.49 1.83
CA LEU A 90 -16.14 -4.54 1.29
C LEU A 90 -15.59 -3.67 0.14
N ILE A 91 -14.31 -3.80 -0.23
CA ILE A 91 -13.73 -3.05 -1.36
C ILE A 91 -14.10 -3.69 -2.70
N SER A 92 -15.40 -3.78 -2.98
CA SER A 92 -15.96 -4.29 -4.23
C SER A 92 -15.99 -3.22 -5.33
N SER A 93 -15.98 -1.93 -4.99
CA SER A 93 -16.22 -0.82 -5.92
C SER A 93 -14.95 -0.31 -6.62
N TRP A 94 -15.04 0.06 -7.90
CA TRP A 94 -13.90 0.42 -8.76
C TRP A 94 -12.95 1.50 -8.22
N ARG A 95 -13.40 2.41 -7.35
CA ARG A 95 -12.59 3.53 -6.82
C ARG A 95 -12.49 3.45 -5.31
N LEU A 96 -11.28 3.37 -4.75
CA LEU A 96 -11.10 3.39 -3.29
C LEU A 96 -11.67 4.70 -2.69
N GLU A 97 -11.53 5.80 -3.44
CA GLU A 97 -12.08 7.13 -3.14
C GLU A 97 -13.62 7.17 -3.07
N ALA A 98 -14.32 6.14 -3.57
CA ALA A 98 -15.78 6.04 -3.49
C ALA A 98 -16.27 5.30 -2.23
N HIS A 99 -15.35 4.78 -1.41
CA HIS A 99 -15.69 4.20 -0.11
C HIS A 99 -15.77 5.28 0.96
N SER A 100 -16.47 4.99 2.06
CA SER A 100 -16.54 5.93 3.18
C SER A 100 -15.14 6.22 3.72
N GLU A 101 -14.94 7.45 4.18
CA GLU A 101 -13.69 7.89 4.79
C GLU A 101 -13.29 6.98 5.97
N GLU A 102 -14.26 6.47 6.72
CA GLU A 102 -14.06 5.51 7.81
C GLU A 102 -13.36 4.22 7.35
N ILE A 103 -13.75 3.66 6.20
CA ILE A 103 -13.12 2.45 5.64
C ILE A 103 -11.68 2.77 5.22
N ILE A 104 -11.47 3.92 4.57
CA ILE A 104 -10.14 4.36 4.13
C ILE A 104 -9.20 4.54 5.34
N ILE A 105 -9.67 5.22 6.39
CA ILE A 105 -8.92 5.41 7.63
C ILE A 105 -8.61 4.07 8.29
N ARG A 106 -9.56 3.13 8.33
CA ARG A 106 -9.34 1.82 8.94
C ARG A 106 -8.28 1.00 8.20
N ILE A 107 -8.33 0.96 6.87
CA ILE A 107 -7.30 0.27 6.05
C ILE A 107 -5.94 0.93 6.27
N TYR A 108 -5.90 2.27 6.25
CA TYR A 108 -4.67 3.03 6.46
C TYR A 108 -4.04 2.75 7.84
N ASN A 109 -4.85 2.76 8.90
CA ASN A 109 -4.40 2.48 10.26
C ASN A 109 -3.94 1.02 10.43
N THR A 110 -4.66 0.08 9.82
CA THR A 110 -4.27 -1.33 9.80
C THR A 110 -2.93 -1.51 9.10
N PHE A 111 -2.75 -0.86 7.95
CA PHE A 111 -1.50 -0.85 7.22
C PHE A 111 -0.33 -0.26 8.03
N ARG A 112 -0.56 0.86 8.72
CA ARG A 112 0.40 1.47 9.66
C ARG A 112 0.81 0.49 10.77
N SER A 113 -0.16 -0.16 11.39
CA SER A 113 0.08 -1.15 12.45
C SER A 113 0.93 -2.31 11.96
N ILE A 114 0.66 -2.80 10.74
CA ILE A 114 1.46 -3.87 10.12
C ILE A 114 2.90 -3.42 9.86
N ILE A 115 3.12 -2.18 9.38
CA ILE A 115 4.48 -1.64 9.20
C ILE A 115 5.23 -1.58 10.54
N GLN A 116 4.56 -1.11 11.60
CA GLN A 116 5.16 -0.97 12.94
C GLN A 116 5.46 -2.33 13.60
N ALA A 117 4.64 -3.34 13.33
CA ALA A 117 4.80 -4.67 13.90
C ALA A 117 5.79 -5.56 13.12
N ASP A 118 6.22 -5.16 11.92
CA ASP A 118 7.12 -5.96 11.09
C ASP A 118 8.57 -5.89 11.60
N SER A 119 8.93 -6.84 12.46
CA SER A 119 10.27 -6.99 13.03
C SER A 119 11.33 -7.46 12.03
N GLU A 120 10.94 -7.91 10.84
CA GLU A 120 11.89 -8.32 9.80
C GLU A 120 12.37 -7.14 8.95
N LEU A 121 11.70 -5.99 9.07
CA LEU A 121 12.09 -4.77 8.40
C LEU A 121 13.30 -4.17 9.12
N GLY A 122 14.45 -4.11 8.43
CA GLY A 122 15.61 -3.43 8.98
C GLY A 122 15.33 -1.94 9.25
N ASP A 123 15.95 -1.38 10.28
CA ASP A 123 15.68 -0.01 10.77
C ASP A 123 15.75 1.04 9.64
N ASP A 124 16.75 0.97 8.77
CA ASP A 124 16.91 1.89 7.65
C ASP A 124 15.75 1.79 6.64
N PHE A 125 15.27 0.58 6.38
CA PHE A 125 14.10 0.36 5.53
C PHE A 125 12.84 0.91 6.19
N TYR A 126 12.64 0.62 7.47
CA TYR A 126 11.52 1.14 8.24
C TYR A 126 11.46 2.67 8.19
N GLN A 127 12.58 3.34 8.49
CA GLN A 127 12.67 4.80 8.46
C GLN A 127 12.34 5.38 7.10
N VAL A 128 12.85 4.80 6.01
CA VAL A 128 12.56 5.27 4.66
C VAL A 128 11.09 5.06 4.30
N LEU A 129 10.50 3.92 4.64
CA LEU A 129 9.08 3.66 4.41
C LEU A 129 8.19 4.64 5.18
N GLU A 130 8.44 4.80 6.47
CA GLU A 130 7.74 5.74 7.33
C GLU A 130 7.85 7.17 6.79
N ALA A 131 9.05 7.60 6.43
CA ALA A 131 9.29 8.91 5.82
C ALA A 131 8.48 9.11 4.54
N MET A 132 8.46 8.11 3.63
CA MET A 132 7.69 8.17 2.38
C MET A 132 6.19 8.27 2.62
N MET A 133 5.68 7.54 3.61
CA MET A 133 4.28 7.59 3.99
C MET A 133 3.91 8.95 4.61
N LYS A 134 4.78 9.51 5.44
CA LYS A 134 4.61 10.83 6.06
C LYS A 134 4.69 11.96 5.03
N SER A 135 5.66 11.92 4.10
CA SER A 135 5.78 12.86 2.98
C SER A 135 4.51 12.98 2.14
N THR A 136 3.67 11.95 2.13
CA THR A 136 2.48 11.86 1.29
C THR A 136 1.17 11.80 2.09
N GLU A 137 1.23 12.06 3.40
CA GLU A 137 0.13 11.83 4.35
C GLU A 137 -1.09 12.75 4.16
N GLU A 138 -0.87 14.01 3.76
CA GLU A 138 -1.95 14.99 3.56
C GLU A 138 -2.99 14.50 2.55
N ASP A 139 -2.52 14.04 1.39
CA ASP A 139 -3.37 13.54 0.30
C ASP A 139 -3.44 12.00 0.26
N LYS A 140 -2.69 11.31 1.13
CA LYS A 140 -2.50 9.85 1.18
C LYS A 140 -2.25 9.21 -0.21
N TRP A 141 -1.65 9.94 -1.13
CA TRP A 141 -1.68 9.55 -2.54
C TRP A 141 -0.85 8.29 -2.82
N LEU A 142 0.27 8.10 -2.10
CA LEU A 142 1.10 6.90 -2.24
C LEU A 142 0.34 5.67 -1.74
N PHE A 143 -0.35 5.79 -0.60
CA PHE A 143 -1.23 4.76 -0.07
C PHE A 143 -2.30 4.36 -1.09
N PHE A 144 -3.05 5.34 -1.61
CA PHE A 144 -4.08 5.08 -2.63
C PHE A 144 -3.52 4.38 -3.86
N TRP A 145 -2.32 4.77 -4.29
CA TRP A 145 -1.66 4.12 -5.41
C TRP A 145 -1.31 2.65 -5.11
N ILE A 146 -0.72 2.35 -3.95
CA ILE A 146 -0.39 0.98 -3.54
C ILE A 146 -1.64 0.10 -3.49
N VAL A 147 -2.73 0.59 -2.88
CA VAL A 147 -3.99 -0.14 -2.80
C VAL A 147 -4.51 -0.45 -4.21
N ASN A 148 -4.52 0.53 -5.12
CA ASN A 148 -4.95 0.32 -6.50
C ASN A 148 -4.10 -0.75 -7.22
N GLN A 149 -2.78 -0.78 -6.97
CA GLN A 149 -1.89 -1.81 -7.53
C GLN A 149 -2.23 -3.23 -7.04
N ILE A 150 -2.54 -3.39 -5.75
CA ILE A 150 -2.97 -4.68 -5.16
C ILE A 150 -4.29 -5.12 -5.78
N ARG A 151 -5.24 -4.20 -5.93
CA ARG A 151 -6.55 -4.47 -6.54
C ARG A 151 -6.42 -4.88 -8.01
N ASP A 152 -5.58 -4.21 -8.79
CA ASP A 152 -5.30 -4.57 -10.18
C ASP A 152 -4.63 -5.95 -10.31
N LYS A 153 -3.77 -6.30 -9.35
CA LYS A 153 -3.18 -7.66 -9.24
C LYS A 153 -4.27 -8.71 -8.99
N TRP A 154 -5.19 -8.49 -8.06
CA TRP A 154 -6.30 -9.43 -7.78
C TRP A 154 -7.30 -9.55 -8.92
N ARG A 155 -7.58 -8.44 -9.62
CA ARG A 155 -8.45 -8.44 -10.80
C ARG A 155 -7.87 -9.33 -11.89
N ARG A 156 -6.58 -9.17 -12.22
CA ARG A 156 -5.90 -9.99 -13.22
C ARG A 156 -5.90 -11.47 -12.86
N ARG A 157 -5.75 -11.81 -11.57
CA ARG A 157 -5.88 -13.20 -11.07
C ARG A 157 -7.28 -13.77 -11.28
N ARG A 158 -8.33 -13.00 -11.02
CA ARG A 158 -9.72 -13.44 -11.27
C ARG A 158 -10.04 -13.60 -12.75
N SER A 159 -9.57 -12.69 -13.60
CA SER A 159 -9.78 -12.77 -15.05
C SER A 159 -9.06 -13.96 -15.68
N THR A 160 -7.89 -14.35 -15.18
CA THR A 160 -7.14 -15.52 -15.67
C THR A 160 -7.74 -16.84 -15.18
N ALA A 161 -8.24 -16.88 -13.94
CA ALA A 161 -8.93 -18.06 -13.40
C ALA A 161 -10.26 -18.40 -14.12
N GLY A 162 -10.91 -17.42 -14.74
CA GLY A 162 -12.15 -17.63 -15.50
C GLY A 162 -11.96 -18.10 -16.95
N VAL A 163 -10.74 -18.05 -17.50
CA VAL A 163 -10.47 -18.43 -18.90
C VAL A 163 -10.15 -19.93 -19.04
N ASP A 164 -9.62 -20.57 -17.99
CA ASP A 164 -9.36 -22.03 -17.97
C ASP A 164 -10.58 -22.87 -17.56
N SER A 165 -11.70 -22.27 -17.17
CA SER A 165 -12.93 -23.03 -16.83
C SER A 165 -13.82 -23.35 -18.05
N GLY A 166 -13.40 -23.00 -19.27
CA GLY A 166 -14.17 -23.18 -20.52
C GLY A 166 -13.70 -24.32 -21.42
N LYS A 167 -12.60 -24.99 -21.08
CA LYS A 167 -12.14 -26.22 -21.71
C LYS A 167 -11.79 -27.18 -20.58
N ASP A 168 -12.44 -28.34 -20.58
CA ASP A 168 -12.11 -29.56 -19.82
C ASP A 168 -13.33 -30.12 -19.07
N ALA A 169 -14.41 -30.35 -19.82
CA ALA A 169 -15.28 -31.49 -19.56
C ALA A 169 -14.67 -32.75 -20.20
N ALA A 170 -13.49 -33.18 -19.73
CA ALA A 170 -12.98 -34.53 -19.93
C ALA A 170 -11.71 -34.78 -19.10
N GLY A 171 -11.90 -35.27 -17.87
CA GLY A 171 -11.05 -36.33 -17.36
C GLY A 171 -9.85 -35.95 -16.48
N GLN A 172 -9.88 -36.56 -15.29
CA GLN A 172 -8.76 -37.10 -14.52
C GLN A 172 -8.14 -36.25 -13.40
N HIS A 173 -8.52 -36.66 -12.18
CA HIS A 173 -7.69 -36.81 -10.97
C HIS A 173 -6.22 -36.36 -11.05
N ALA A 174 -5.85 -35.41 -10.20
CA ALA A 174 -4.75 -35.59 -9.23
C ALA A 174 -4.65 -34.39 -8.26
N THR A 175 -4.82 -34.68 -6.98
CA THR A 175 -4.48 -33.81 -5.85
C THR A 175 -3.01 -33.47 -5.83
N LYS A 176 -2.65 -32.17 -5.78
CA LYS A 176 -1.38 -31.71 -5.19
C LYS A 176 -1.59 -30.47 -4.34
N ARG A 177 -1.56 -30.71 -3.03
CA ARG A 177 -1.39 -29.75 -1.95
C ARG A 177 0.02 -29.16 -2.07
N THR A 178 0.14 -27.95 -2.60
CA THR A 178 1.41 -27.22 -2.62
C THR A 178 1.56 -26.44 -1.32
N GLU A 179 2.51 -26.89 -0.51
CA GLU A 179 3.00 -26.24 0.71
C GLU A 179 3.34 -24.76 0.45
N ARG A 180 2.74 -23.87 1.23
CA ARG A 180 3.22 -22.50 1.38
C ARG A 180 4.53 -22.54 2.17
N ARG A 181 5.67 -22.59 1.48
CA ARG A 181 6.96 -22.23 2.08
C ARG A 181 6.97 -20.71 2.31
N GLY A 182 7.28 -20.32 3.54
CA GLY A 182 7.48 -18.93 3.93
C GLY A 182 8.59 -18.31 3.09
N PHE A 183 8.27 -17.20 2.44
CA PHE A 183 9.23 -16.36 1.73
C PHE A 183 9.85 -15.40 2.75
N GLY A 184 10.97 -15.80 3.33
CA GLY A 184 11.74 -14.97 4.25
C GLY A 184 12.60 -13.95 3.49
N ILE A 185 12.77 -12.76 4.08
CA ILE A 185 13.56 -11.65 3.51
C ILE A 185 15.04 -12.04 3.23
N ARG A 186 15.54 -13.11 3.86
CA ARG A 186 16.91 -13.62 3.69
C ARG A 186 17.25 -14.05 2.25
N ASP A 187 16.27 -14.45 1.45
CA ASP A 187 16.52 -14.91 0.07
C ASP A 187 16.82 -13.77 -0.92
N LEU A 188 16.66 -12.50 -0.51
CA LEU A 188 16.87 -11.33 -1.36
C LEU A 188 18.22 -10.61 -1.13
N LEU A 189 19.04 -11.09 -0.20
CA LEU A 189 20.29 -10.42 0.21
C LEU A 189 21.58 -11.21 -0.05
N ASN A 190 21.55 -12.27 -0.87
CA ASN A 190 22.80 -12.87 -1.34
C ASN A 190 23.28 -12.17 -2.63
N PRO A 191 24.46 -11.53 -2.61
CA PRO A 191 25.12 -11.11 -3.83
C PRO A 191 25.62 -12.37 -4.55
N ILE A 192 25.36 -12.45 -5.85
CA ILE A 192 25.96 -13.45 -6.72
C ILE A 192 27.44 -13.12 -6.82
N ASP A 193 28.27 -13.90 -6.13
CA ASP A 193 29.68 -14.08 -6.44
C ASP A 193 29.77 -15.36 -7.29
N GLN A 194 29.98 -15.19 -8.60
CA GLN A 194 30.73 -16.07 -9.49
C GLN A 194 30.87 -15.43 -10.87
#